data_AF-A0A7X2NG72-F1
#
_entry.id   AF-A0A7X2NG72-F1
#
_cell.length_a   1.000
_cell.length_b   1.000
_cell.length_c   1.000
_cell.angle_alpha   90.00
_cell.angle_beta   90.00
_cell.angle_gamma   90.00
#
_symmetry.space_group_name_H-M   'P 1'
#
loop_
_entity.id
_entity.type
_entity.pdbx_description
1 polymer ?
#
loop_
_entity_poly.entity_id
_entity_poly.type
_entity_poly.pdbx_seq_one_letter_code
_entity_poly.pdbx_strand_id
1 'polypeptide(L)'
;MKIIKFSSEQFEDMANITSQVVDYVESERIRDGEVLLQTPESSVGITLADPKNKDMIKDYLKALDHAFPRFNGMQYTGPSTPGIKAAMVGQSMRLTVHEGTLVLGLHQGIFAADFGGPKKDRMIFISHVGSILSPGEKAIGSQLLKDYNTKVIEEERKAAEEEKRMIEEMRREYREQHPEYFNNNGESILKDHMKPQAKKQKKENNQ
;
A
#
# COMPACT_ATOMS: atom_id res chain seq x y z
N MET A 1 -26.32 4.48 9.61
CA MET A 1 -25.70 3.64 8.55
C MET A 1 -25.65 4.46 7.26
N LYS A 2 -24.53 4.46 6.55
CA LYS A 2 -24.33 5.14 5.25
C LYS A 2 -23.69 4.17 4.23
N ILE A 3 -23.54 4.62 2.99
CA ILE A 3 -22.86 3.88 1.92
C ILE A 3 -21.63 4.65 1.49
N ILE A 4 -20.50 3.96 1.39
CA ILE A 4 -19.30 4.38 0.69
C ILE A 4 -19.34 3.76 -0.71
N LYS A 5 -19.19 4.60 -1.74
CA LYS A 5 -19.10 4.15 -3.13
C LYS A 5 -17.65 4.19 -3.61
N PHE A 6 -17.27 3.23 -4.43
CA PHE A 6 -15.98 3.22 -5.10
C PHE A 6 -16.09 2.59 -6.49
N SER A 7 -15.06 2.79 -7.30
CA SER A 7 -14.93 2.19 -8.63
C SER A 7 -13.65 1.38 -8.73
N SER A 8 -13.69 0.29 -9.49
CA SER A 8 -12.52 -0.47 -9.93
C SER A 8 -12.29 -0.26 -11.43
N GLU A 9 -11.03 -0.03 -11.80
CA GLU A 9 -10.62 0.16 -13.20
C GLU A 9 -10.13 -1.13 -13.84
N GLN A 10 -9.71 -2.10 -13.01
CA GLN A 10 -9.22 -3.41 -13.43
C GLN A 10 -10.11 -4.54 -12.93
N PHE A 11 -9.86 -5.75 -13.44
CA PHE A 11 -10.57 -6.95 -12.96
C PHE A 11 -10.29 -7.22 -11.48
N GLU A 12 -9.00 -7.09 -11.10
CA GLU A 12 -8.57 -7.09 -9.70
C GLU A 12 -7.97 -5.73 -9.38
N ASP A 13 -8.50 -5.06 -8.37
CA ASP A 13 -8.15 -3.69 -8.04
C ASP A 13 -8.29 -3.44 -6.54
N MET A 14 -7.57 -2.45 -6.03
CA MET A 14 -7.64 -2.02 -4.63
C MET A 14 -7.89 -0.53 -4.56
N ALA A 15 -9.10 -0.14 -4.19
CA ALA A 15 -9.48 1.26 -3.99
C ALA A 15 -9.20 1.68 -2.55
N ASN A 16 -8.44 2.76 -2.36
CA ASN A 16 -8.24 3.36 -1.04
C ASN A 16 -9.51 4.11 -0.62
N ILE A 17 -10.16 3.65 0.43
CA ILE A 17 -11.41 4.24 0.97
C ILE A 17 -11.18 4.95 2.32
N THR A 18 -9.92 5.13 2.73
CA THR A 18 -9.56 5.65 4.07
C THR A 18 -10.22 7.00 4.35
N SER A 19 -10.13 7.95 3.42
CA SER A 19 -10.70 9.30 3.61
C SER A 19 -12.21 9.25 3.82
N GLN A 20 -12.91 8.40 3.06
CA GLN A 20 -14.38 8.27 3.16
C GLN A 20 -14.81 7.70 4.52
N VAL A 21 -14.00 6.82 5.12
CA VAL A 21 -14.24 6.29 6.46
C VAL A 21 -13.90 7.32 7.53
N VAL A 22 -12.82 8.10 7.37
CA VAL A 22 -12.48 9.23 8.25
C VAL A 22 -13.60 10.27 8.25
N ASP A 23 -14.05 10.69 7.06
CA ASP A 23 -15.15 11.66 6.89
C ASP A 23 -16.44 11.15 7.56
N TYR A 24 -16.70 9.85 7.51
CA TYR A 24 -17.82 9.24 8.22
C TYR A 24 -17.68 9.42 9.74
N VAL A 25 -16.52 9.09 10.31
CA VAL A 25 -16.25 9.21 11.75
C VAL A 25 -16.41 10.66 12.21
N GLU A 26 -15.85 11.61 11.45
CA GLU A 26 -15.92 13.04 11.75
C GLU A 26 -17.34 13.58 11.65
N SER A 27 -18.07 13.24 10.57
CA SER A 27 -19.44 13.75 10.34
C SER A 27 -20.45 13.18 11.33
N GLU A 28 -20.29 11.92 11.75
CA GLU A 28 -21.12 11.31 12.79
C GLU A 28 -20.65 11.66 14.21
N ARG A 29 -19.54 12.40 14.34
CA ARG A 29 -18.94 12.84 15.61
C ARG A 29 -18.68 11.68 16.58
N ILE A 30 -18.29 10.51 16.08
CA ILE A 30 -18.08 9.32 16.93
C ILE A 30 -16.90 9.58 17.86
N ARG A 31 -17.08 9.42 19.17
CA ARG A 31 -16.00 9.62 20.15
C ARG A 31 -15.28 8.31 20.46
N ASP A 32 -15.98 7.36 21.08
CA ASP A 32 -15.43 6.05 21.45
C ASP A 32 -16.36 4.93 20.99
N GLY A 33 -15.80 3.92 20.34
CA GLY A 33 -16.57 2.76 19.88
C GLY A 33 -15.94 2.08 18.67
N GLU A 34 -16.79 1.56 17.80
CA GLU A 34 -16.37 0.85 16.60
C GLU A 34 -17.17 1.30 15.38
N VAL A 35 -16.49 1.35 14.24
CA VAL A 35 -17.10 1.43 12.91
C VAL A 35 -17.06 0.05 12.27
N LEU A 36 -18.20 -0.41 11.75
CA LEU A 36 -18.31 -1.62 10.95
C LEU A 36 -18.40 -1.24 9.47
N LEU A 37 -17.46 -1.75 8.69
CA LEU A 37 -17.51 -1.76 7.23
C LEU A 37 -18.00 -3.14 6.78
N GLN A 38 -18.92 -3.19 5.81
CA GLN A 38 -19.38 -4.44 5.23
C GLN A 38 -19.81 -4.24 3.78
N THR A 39 -19.33 -5.07 2.86
CA THR A 39 -19.82 -5.06 1.47
C THR A 39 -20.94 -6.10 1.28
N PRO A 40 -21.99 -5.79 0.49
CA PRO A 40 -22.94 -6.80 0.04
C PRO A 40 -22.43 -7.60 -1.17
N GLU A 41 -21.24 -7.29 -1.69
CA GLU A 41 -20.76 -7.82 -2.96
C GLU A 41 -19.84 -9.01 -2.75
N SER A 42 -20.22 -10.16 -3.29
CA SER A 42 -19.50 -11.43 -3.11
C SER A 42 -18.07 -11.44 -3.63
N SER A 43 -17.69 -10.49 -4.48
CA SER A 43 -16.36 -10.38 -5.10
C SER A 43 -15.49 -9.27 -4.52
N VAL A 44 -15.97 -8.59 -3.47
CA VAL A 44 -15.25 -7.49 -2.82
C VAL A 44 -14.85 -7.92 -1.41
N GLY A 45 -13.59 -7.67 -1.05
CA GLY A 45 -13.07 -7.74 0.30
C GLY A 45 -12.70 -6.37 0.84
N ILE A 46 -12.49 -6.27 2.16
CA ILE A 46 -12.06 -5.05 2.85
C ILE A 46 -10.80 -5.39 3.64
N THR A 47 -9.73 -4.63 3.46
CA THR A 47 -8.42 -4.92 4.07
C THR A 47 -7.69 -3.67 4.51
N LEU A 48 -6.58 -3.85 5.25
CA LEU A 48 -5.65 -2.79 5.59
C LEU A 48 -4.36 -2.95 4.77
N ALA A 49 -3.86 -1.86 4.21
CA ALA A 49 -2.63 -1.84 3.44
C ALA A 49 -1.94 -0.48 3.56
N ASP A 50 -0.63 -0.41 3.29
CA ASP A 50 0.11 0.85 3.24
C ASP A 50 -0.25 1.67 1.99
N PRO A 51 -0.90 2.84 2.12
CA PRO A 51 -1.25 3.67 0.99
C PRO A 51 -0.06 4.35 0.30
N LYS A 52 1.10 4.41 0.96
CA LYS A 52 2.33 5.00 0.40
C LYS A 52 3.14 3.96 -0.40
N ASN A 53 2.98 2.67 -0.10
CA ASN A 53 3.69 1.59 -0.79
C ASN A 53 2.86 0.98 -1.94
N LYS A 54 2.98 1.59 -3.13
CA LYS A 54 2.30 1.12 -4.34
C LYS A 54 2.73 -0.29 -4.77
N ASP A 55 3.96 -0.70 -4.47
CA ASP A 55 4.44 -2.03 -4.86
C ASP A 55 3.85 -3.11 -3.97
N MET A 56 3.63 -2.82 -2.68
CA MET A 56 2.89 -3.71 -1.81
C MET A 56 1.47 -3.99 -2.30
N ILE A 57 0.75 -2.99 -2.83
CA ILE A 57 -0.59 -3.18 -3.42
C ILE A 57 -0.53 -4.12 -4.63
N LYS A 58 0.46 -3.95 -5.51
CA LYS A 58 0.64 -4.84 -6.67
C LYS A 58 0.98 -6.26 -6.23
N ASP A 59 1.89 -6.40 -5.27
CA ASP A 59 2.35 -7.70 -4.79
C ASP A 59 1.27 -8.41 -3.98
N TYR A 60 0.42 -7.67 -3.26
CA TYR A 60 -0.78 -8.20 -2.62
C TYR A 60 -1.71 -8.87 -3.64
N LEU A 61 -2.05 -8.16 -4.73
CA LEU A 61 -2.92 -8.70 -5.79
C LEU A 61 -2.27 -9.89 -6.49
N LYS A 62 -0.97 -9.80 -6.82
CA LYS A 62 -0.23 -10.92 -7.44
C LYS A 62 -0.13 -12.14 -6.53
N ALA A 63 0.07 -11.96 -5.23
CA ALA A 63 0.14 -13.06 -4.28
C ALA A 63 -1.21 -13.79 -4.21
N LEU A 64 -2.32 -13.04 -4.17
CA LEU A 64 -3.65 -13.61 -4.23
C LEU A 64 -3.93 -14.29 -5.57
N ASP A 65 -3.48 -13.74 -6.69
CA ASP A 65 -3.63 -14.39 -7.99
C ASP A 65 -2.75 -15.63 -8.15
N HIS A 66 -1.58 -15.66 -7.52
CA HIS A 66 -0.75 -16.85 -7.46
C HIS A 66 -1.41 -17.97 -6.62
N ALA A 67 -1.96 -17.61 -5.45
CA ALA A 67 -2.62 -18.57 -4.56
C ALA A 67 -3.98 -19.05 -5.09
N PHE A 68 -4.76 -18.14 -5.66
CA PHE A 68 -6.10 -18.37 -6.17
C PHE A 68 -6.19 -17.87 -7.63
N PRO A 69 -5.54 -18.55 -8.58
CA PRO A 69 -5.52 -18.10 -9.96
C PRO A 69 -6.92 -18.11 -10.55
N ARG A 70 -7.22 -17.06 -11.33
CA ARG A 70 -8.52 -16.95 -12.00
C ARG A 70 -8.74 -18.08 -12.99
N PHE A 71 -7.75 -18.36 -13.84
CA PHE A 71 -7.78 -19.47 -14.79
C PHE A 71 -6.35 -19.98 -14.99
N ASN A 72 -6.14 -21.28 -14.74
CA ASN A 72 -4.87 -21.94 -15.05
C ASN A 72 -5.08 -23.39 -15.55
N GLY A 73 -6.32 -23.75 -15.89
CA GLY A 73 -6.68 -25.10 -16.34
C GLY A 73 -6.80 -26.14 -15.22
N MET A 74 -6.62 -25.76 -13.95
CA MET A 74 -6.78 -26.65 -12.80
C MET A 74 -8.21 -26.60 -12.22
N GLN A 75 -8.58 -27.68 -11.54
CA GLN A 75 -9.83 -27.77 -10.78
C GLN A 75 -9.91 -26.62 -9.76
N TYR A 76 -11.13 -26.10 -9.54
CA TYR A 76 -11.42 -25.00 -8.61
C TYR A 76 -10.92 -23.61 -9.02
N THR A 77 -10.52 -23.42 -10.27
CA THR A 77 -10.32 -22.08 -10.88
C THR A 77 -11.52 -21.69 -11.75
N GLY A 78 -11.83 -20.40 -11.82
CA GLY A 78 -12.80 -19.85 -12.77
C GLY A 78 -13.79 -18.86 -12.14
N PRO A 79 -15.09 -18.91 -12.49
CA PRO A 79 -16.07 -17.91 -12.07
C PRO A 79 -16.22 -17.72 -10.55
N SER A 80 -15.87 -18.73 -9.75
CA SER A 80 -15.90 -18.66 -8.28
C SER A 80 -14.67 -18.00 -7.66
N THR A 81 -13.55 -17.90 -8.38
CA THR A 81 -12.28 -17.38 -7.86
C THR A 81 -12.42 -15.98 -7.23
N PRO A 82 -13.12 -15.01 -7.85
CA PRO A 82 -13.34 -13.69 -7.24
C PRO A 82 -13.96 -13.76 -5.85
N GLY A 83 -14.93 -14.65 -5.67
CA GLY A 83 -15.60 -14.82 -4.37
C GLY A 83 -14.72 -15.48 -3.33
N ILE A 84 -13.87 -16.42 -3.74
CA ILE A 84 -12.88 -17.05 -2.85
C ILE A 84 -11.87 -16.01 -2.38
N LYS A 85 -11.30 -15.21 -3.30
CA LYS A 85 -10.37 -14.12 -2.94
C LYS A 85 -11.02 -13.14 -1.97
N ALA A 86 -12.25 -12.69 -2.25
CA ALA A 86 -13.00 -11.79 -1.37
C ALA A 86 -13.25 -12.39 0.02
N ALA A 87 -13.62 -13.67 0.10
CA ALA A 87 -13.80 -14.36 1.37
C ALA A 87 -12.49 -14.51 2.17
N MET A 88 -11.36 -14.71 1.50
CA MET A 88 -10.03 -14.78 2.14
C MET A 88 -9.53 -13.44 2.64
N VAL A 89 -9.83 -12.36 1.92
CA VAL A 89 -9.57 -11.00 2.40
C VAL A 89 -10.49 -10.62 3.57
N GLY A 90 -11.73 -11.10 3.54
CA GLY A 90 -12.78 -10.74 4.47
C GLY A 90 -13.71 -9.67 3.89
N GLN A 91 -15.02 -9.86 4.06
CA GLN A 91 -16.04 -8.97 3.48
C GLN A 91 -16.62 -7.96 4.48
N SER A 92 -16.10 -7.99 5.70
CA SER A 92 -16.39 -7.02 6.73
C SER A 92 -15.14 -6.71 7.54
N MET A 93 -15.09 -5.51 8.11
CA MET A 93 -13.99 -5.05 8.92
C MET A 93 -14.53 -4.16 10.04
N ARG A 94 -14.05 -4.37 11.26
CA ARG A 94 -14.29 -3.47 12.39
C ARG A 94 -13.07 -2.62 12.63
N LEU A 95 -13.30 -1.33 12.87
CA LEU A 95 -12.27 -0.34 13.14
C LEU A 95 -12.61 0.37 14.44
N THR A 96 -11.67 0.41 15.37
CA THR A 96 -11.84 1.12 16.64
C THR A 96 -11.76 2.63 16.41
N VAL A 97 -12.69 3.35 17.03
CA VAL A 97 -12.64 4.80 17.18
C VAL A 97 -12.39 5.10 18.65
N HIS A 98 -11.42 5.96 18.93
CA HIS A 98 -11.11 6.40 20.29
C HIS A 98 -10.83 7.90 20.31
N GLU A 99 -11.45 8.60 21.25
CA GLU A 99 -11.37 10.05 21.42
C GLU A 99 -11.52 10.84 20.10
N GLY A 100 -12.48 10.41 19.26
CA GLY A 100 -12.84 11.10 18.02
C GLY A 100 -12.06 10.70 16.78
N THR A 101 -11.13 9.74 16.86
CA THR A 101 -10.26 9.36 15.73
C THR A 101 -10.20 7.85 15.55
N LEU A 102 -10.01 7.40 14.31
CA LEU A 102 -9.73 6.00 14.01
C LEU A 102 -8.38 5.58 14.61
N VAL A 103 -8.34 4.39 15.19
CA VAL A 103 -7.09 3.77 15.64
C VAL A 103 -6.45 3.05 14.45
N LEU A 104 -5.69 3.77 13.64
CA LEU A 104 -4.93 3.25 12.50
C LEU A 104 -3.44 3.56 12.66
N GLY A 105 -2.59 2.55 12.45
CA GLY A 105 -1.14 2.72 12.45
C GLY A 105 -0.63 3.59 11.29
N LEU A 106 0.61 4.07 11.39
CA LEU A 106 1.24 4.96 10.40
C LEU A 106 1.18 4.45 8.95
N HIS A 107 1.28 3.14 8.76
CA HIS A 107 1.30 2.47 7.46
C HIS A 107 0.02 1.67 7.20
N GLN A 108 -1.09 2.07 7.81
CA GLN A 108 -2.40 1.45 7.60
C GLN A 108 -3.37 2.44 6.96
N GLY A 109 -3.79 2.11 5.75
CA GLY A 109 -4.97 2.65 5.08
C GLY A 109 -6.01 1.55 4.91
N ILE A 110 -7.27 1.95 4.74
CA ILE A 110 -8.41 1.07 4.54
C ILE A 110 -8.67 0.95 3.05
N PHE A 111 -8.71 -0.28 2.55
CA PHE A 111 -8.87 -0.58 1.14
C PHE A 111 -10.06 -1.49 0.87
N ALA A 112 -10.78 -1.20 -0.21
CA ALA A 112 -11.72 -2.11 -0.84
C ALA A 112 -10.99 -2.89 -1.94
N ALA A 113 -10.84 -4.19 -1.77
CA ALA A 113 -10.23 -5.08 -2.75
C ALA A 113 -11.32 -5.72 -3.62
N ASP A 114 -11.42 -5.31 -4.88
CA ASP A 114 -12.39 -5.84 -5.85
C ASP A 114 -11.71 -6.89 -6.73
N PHE A 115 -12.24 -8.12 -6.75
CA PHE A 115 -11.72 -9.23 -7.57
C PHE A 115 -12.63 -9.59 -8.75
N GLY A 116 -13.70 -8.83 -8.96
CA GLY A 116 -14.68 -9.08 -10.02
C GLY A 116 -15.00 -7.84 -10.86
N GLY A 117 -14.07 -6.89 -10.92
CA GLY A 117 -14.18 -5.65 -11.67
C GLY A 117 -14.01 -5.84 -13.19
N PRO A 118 -13.81 -4.75 -13.96
CA PRO A 118 -13.98 -3.37 -13.55
C PRO A 118 -15.46 -3.04 -13.36
N LYS A 119 -15.81 -2.29 -12.31
CA LYS A 119 -17.16 -1.78 -12.07
C LYS A 119 -17.13 -0.39 -11.46
N LYS A 120 -18.06 0.47 -11.87
CA LYS A 120 -18.10 1.88 -11.44
C LYS A 120 -18.89 2.13 -10.16
N ASP A 121 -19.80 1.23 -9.80
CA ASP A 121 -20.79 1.44 -8.75
C ASP A 121 -20.68 0.36 -7.66
N ARG A 122 -19.46 0.15 -7.13
CA ARG A 122 -19.26 -0.75 -5.99
C ARG A 122 -19.66 -0.06 -4.69
N MET A 123 -20.10 -0.84 -3.71
CA MET A 123 -20.69 -0.32 -2.47
C MET A 123 -20.14 -1.03 -1.23
N ILE A 124 -19.90 -0.24 -0.19
CA ILE A 124 -19.60 -0.68 1.17
C ILE A 124 -20.56 0.03 2.11
N PHE A 125 -21.27 -0.73 2.95
CA PHE A 125 -22.03 -0.19 4.06
C PHE A 125 -21.10 0.15 5.22
N ILE A 126 -21.39 1.28 5.85
CA ILE A 126 -20.69 1.76 7.04
C ILE A 126 -21.71 2.08 8.13
N SER A 127 -21.48 1.55 9.32
CA SER A 127 -22.26 1.82 10.54
C SER A 127 -21.34 1.94 11.74
N HIS A 128 -21.86 2.44 12.85
CA HIS A 128 -21.09 2.54 14.09
C HIS A 128 -21.92 2.17 15.31
N VAL A 129 -21.22 1.82 16.38
CA VAL A 129 -21.74 1.69 17.74
C VAL A 129 -20.77 2.39 18.68
N GLY A 130 -21.27 3.16 19.66
CA GLY A 130 -20.40 3.91 20.56
C GLY A 130 -21.01 5.19 21.09
N SER A 131 -20.16 6.00 21.73
CA SER A 131 -20.47 7.35 22.17
C SER A 131 -20.17 8.38 21.06
N ILE A 132 -20.73 9.57 21.20
CA ILE A 132 -20.45 10.71 20.33
C ILE A 132 -19.83 11.86 21.12
N LEU A 133 -19.08 12.70 20.41
CA LEU A 133 -18.51 13.94 20.94
C LEU A 133 -19.62 14.93 21.25
N SER A 134 -19.55 15.54 22.43
CA SER A 134 -20.43 16.64 22.84
C SER A 134 -20.30 17.83 21.87
N PRO A 135 -21.30 18.71 21.74
CA PRO A 135 -21.17 19.92 20.94
C PRO A 135 -19.95 20.76 21.35
N GLY A 136 -19.09 21.10 20.39
CA GLY A 136 -17.86 21.86 20.62
C GLY A 136 -16.66 21.04 21.11
N GLU A 137 -16.86 19.79 21.51
CA GLU A 137 -15.77 18.86 21.84
C GLU A 137 -15.00 18.50 20.57
N LYS A 138 -13.67 18.48 20.67
CA LYS A 138 -12.75 18.19 19.57
C LYS A 138 -12.24 16.76 19.67
N ALA A 139 -12.10 16.10 18.52
CA ALA A 139 -11.36 14.86 18.43
C ALA A 139 -9.88 15.10 18.79
N ILE A 140 -9.36 14.31 19.72
CA ILE A 140 -7.95 14.36 20.13
C ILE A 140 -7.21 13.08 19.75
N GLY A 141 -7.91 11.96 19.68
CA GLY A 141 -7.35 10.65 19.38
C GLY A 141 -6.48 10.04 20.47
N SER A 142 -6.09 8.78 20.25
CA SER A 142 -5.35 7.97 21.22
C SER A 142 -3.93 8.49 21.46
N GLN A 143 -3.60 8.82 22.71
CA GLN A 143 -2.21 9.15 23.09
C GLN A 143 -1.29 7.93 22.93
N LEU A 144 -1.77 6.73 23.28
CA LEU A 144 -0.99 5.49 23.12
C LEU A 144 -0.59 5.25 21.66
N LEU A 145 -1.50 5.50 20.71
CA LEU A 145 -1.20 5.36 19.29
C LEU A 145 -0.20 6.41 18.81
N LYS A 146 -0.30 7.66 19.28
CA LYS A 146 0.66 8.73 18.94
C LYS A 146 2.07 8.41 19.44
N ASP A 147 2.17 7.91 20.67
CA ASP A 147 3.45 7.51 21.27
C ASP A 147 4.06 6.32 20.51
N TYR A 148 3.22 5.34 20.12
CA TYR A 148 3.63 4.23 19.27
C TYR A 148 4.16 4.73 17.91
N ASN A 149 3.38 5.57 17.21
CA ASN A 149 3.76 6.09 15.90
C ASN A 149 5.04 6.93 15.96
N THR A 150 5.27 7.67 17.06
CA THR A 150 6.50 8.45 17.24
C THR A 150 7.72 7.55 17.37
N LYS A 151 7.61 6.41 18.08
CA LYS A 151 8.69 5.42 18.15
C LYS A 151 8.99 4.81 16.78
N VAL A 152 7.95 4.41 16.03
CA VAL A 152 8.11 3.87 14.67
C VAL A 152 8.84 4.85 13.77
N ILE A 153 8.43 6.13 13.77
CA ILE A 153 9.07 7.17 12.96
C ILE A 153 10.56 7.33 13.33
N GLU A 154 10.88 7.33 14.61
CA GLU A 154 12.26 7.49 15.07
C GLU A 154 13.14 6.27 14.73
N GLU A 155 12.59 5.06 14.81
CA GLU A 155 13.27 3.83 14.38
C GLU A 155 13.53 3.84 12.87
N GLU A 156 12.54 4.22 12.05
CA GLU A 156 12.70 4.35 10.60
C GLU A 156 13.74 5.41 10.22
N ARG A 157 13.76 6.55 10.94
CA ARG A 157 14.76 7.59 10.72
C ARG A 157 16.17 7.09 10.99
N LYS A 158 16.37 6.35 12.09
CA LYS A 158 17.68 5.76 12.43
C LYS A 158 18.11 4.73 11.40
N ALA A 159 17.20 3.86 10.96
CA ALA A 159 17.49 2.86 9.93
C ALA A 159 17.89 3.53 8.61
N ALA A 160 17.18 4.57 8.20
CA ALA A 160 17.50 5.32 6.98
C ALA A 160 18.86 6.05 7.08
N GLU A 161 19.20 6.62 8.24
CA GLU A 161 20.50 7.24 8.49
C GLU A 161 21.64 6.21 8.44
N GLU A 162 21.43 5.03 9.02
CA GLU A 162 22.38 3.92 8.99
C GLU A 162 22.57 3.36 7.58
N GLU A 163 21.49 3.12 6.84
CA GLU A 163 21.53 2.68 5.44
C GLU A 163 22.29 3.69 4.58
N LYS A 164 22.02 4.99 4.76
CA LYS A 164 22.74 6.06 4.05
C LYS A 164 24.23 6.04 4.36
N ARG A 165 24.61 5.83 5.63
CA ARG A 165 26.02 5.68 6.05
C ARG A 165 26.67 4.47 5.38
N MET A 166 26.00 3.32 5.38
CA MET A 166 26.51 2.10 4.73
C MET A 166 26.69 2.31 3.22
N ILE A 167 25.72 2.93 2.55
CA ILE A 167 25.80 3.24 1.12
C ILE A 167 26.97 4.18 0.82
N GLU A 168 27.19 5.20 1.66
CA GLU A 168 28.28 6.15 1.48
C GLU A 168 29.65 5.50 1.70
N GLU A 169 29.76 4.61 2.69
CA GLU A 169 30.95 3.80 2.95
C GLU A 169 31.24 2.83 1.79
N MET A 170 30.25 2.06 1.32
CA MET A 170 30.39 1.20 0.14
C MET A 170 30.83 2.00 -1.09
N ARG A 171 30.27 3.20 -1.30
CA ARG A 171 30.67 4.09 -2.40
C ARG A 171 32.11 4.60 -2.24
N ARG A 172 32.56 4.85 -1.01
CA ARG A 172 33.95 5.25 -0.72
C ARG A 172 34.91 4.11 -1.03
N GLU A 173 34.65 2.91 -0.50
CA GLU A 173 35.44 1.71 -0.77
C GLU A 173 35.50 1.40 -2.26
N TYR A 174 34.37 1.49 -2.97
CA TYR A 174 34.34 1.30 -4.42
C TYR A 174 35.21 2.31 -5.18
N ARG A 175 35.21 3.60 -4.76
CA ARG A 175 36.09 4.63 -5.35
C ARG A 175 37.58 4.34 -5.11
N GLU A 176 37.91 3.83 -3.92
CA GLU A 176 39.29 3.47 -3.54
C GLU A 176 39.78 2.23 -4.29
N GLN A 177 38.91 1.24 -4.49
CA GLN A 177 39.24 0.01 -5.24
C GLN A 177 39.27 0.22 -6.75
N HIS A 178 38.53 1.21 -7.26
CA HIS A 178 38.41 1.48 -8.70
C HIS A 178 38.70 2.95 -9.07
N PRO A 179 39.89 3.48 -8.77
CA PRO A 179 40.24 4.87 -9.08
C PRO A 179 40.17 5.17 -10.58
N GLU A 180 40.36 4.17 -11.45
CA GLU A 180 40.28 4.28 -12.91
C GLU A 180 38.90 4.73 -13.42
N TYR A 181 37.85 4.58 -12.62
CA TYR A 181 36.50 4.96 -12.99
C TYR A 181 36.09 6.36 -12.52
N PHE A 182 37.00 7.12 -11.93
CA PHE A 182 36.73 8.46 -11.41
C PHE A 182 37.78 9.47 -11.91
N ASN A 183 37.34 10.68 -12.23
CA ASN A 183 38.26 11.77 -12.61
C ASN A 183 38.90 12.42 -11.36
N ASN A 184 39.84 13.35 -11.57
CA ASN A 184 40.53 14.06 -10.49
C ASN A 184 39.58 14.89 -9.58
N ASN A 185 38.36 15.17 -10.04
CA ASN A 185 37.34 15.87 -9.26
C ASN A 185 36.43 14.90 -8.47
N GLY A 186 36.68 13.59 -8.55
CA GLY A 186 35.91 12.54 -7.87
C GLY A 186 34.59 12.17 -8.57
N GLU A 187 34.35 12.67 -9.77
CA GLU A 187 33.16 12.36 -10.56
C GLU A 187 33.37 11.05 -11.34
N SER A 188 32.32 10.22 -11.40
CA SER A 188 32.40 8.95 -12.11
C SER A 188 32.45 9.15 -13.63
N ILE A 189 33.49 8.60 -14.26
CA ILE A 189 33.69 8.54 -15.72
C ILE A 189 33.33 7.16 -16.31
N LEU A 190 32.69 6.29 -15.53
CA LEU A 190 32.22 4.96 -15.97
C LEU A 190 31.37 5.02 -17.25
N LYS A 191 30.55 6.07 -17.42
CA LYS A 191 29.76 6.28 -18.63
C LYS A 191 30.62 6.49 -19.88
N ASP A 192 31.82 7.06 -19.73
CA ASP A 192 32.77 7.27 -20.83
C ASP A 192 33.53 5.98 -21.17
N HIS A 193 33.76 5.12 -20.17
CA HIS A 193 34.35 3.79 -20.33
C HIS A 193 33.37 2.73 -20.84
N MET A 194 32.07 2.90 -20.58
CA MET A 194 31.00 2.02 -21.10
C MET A 194 30.53 2.37 -22.51
N LYS A 195 31.31 3.14 -23.31
CA LYS A 195 31.04 3.23 -24.75
C LYS A 195 31.06 1.81 -25.32
N PRO A 196 29.96 1.33 -25.93
CA PRO A 196 29.93 -0.03 -26.44
C PRO A 196 31.06 -0.21 -27.45
N GLN A 197 31.81 -1.32 -27.35
CA GLN A 197 32.77 -1.75 -28.37
C GLN A 197 32.10 -2.09 -29.73
N ALA A 198 30.89 -1.60 -29.97
CA ALA A 198 30.15 -1.74 -31.21
C ALA A 198 30.66 -0.76 -32.28
N LYS A 199 31.94 -0.86 -32.67
CA LYS A 199 32.44 -0.22 -33.91
C LYS A 199 33.70 -0.82 -34.53
N LYS A 200 34.16 -2.02 -34.12
CA LYS A 200 35.27 -2.72 -34.79
C LYS A 200 34.90 -3.93 -35.65
N GLN A 201 33.69 -4.49 -35.57
CA GLN A 201 33.31 -5.67 -36.37
C GLN A 201 32.58 -5.39 -37.69
N LYS A 202 32.30 -4.13 -38.06
CA LYS A 202 31.61 -3.80 -39.33
C LYS A 202 32.50 -3.58 -40.55
N LYS A 203 33.82 -3.81 -40.45
CA LYS A 203 34.76 -3.65 -41.58
C LYS A 203 35.33 -4.94 -42.17
N GLU A 204 35.09 -6.11 -41.57
CA GLU A 204 35.65 -7.39 -42.07
C GLU A 204 34.65 -8.26 -42.86
N ASN A 205 33.35 -7.93 -42.88
CA ASN A 205 32.35 -8.70 -43.65
C ASN A 205 31.95 -8.05 -44.99
N ASN A 206 32.80 -7.18 -45.55
CA ASN A 206 32.55 -6.52 -46.84
C ASN A 206 33.77 -6.61 -47.77
N GLN A 207 34.36 -7.79 -47.89
CA GLN A 207 35.25 -8.19 -48.99
C GLN A 207 34.86 -9.57 -49.50
#